data_AF-A0A1H7VKV7-F1
#
_entry.id   AF-A0A1H7VKV7-F1
#
_cell.length_a   1.000
_cell.length_b   1.000
_cell.length_c   1.000
_cell.angle_alpha   90.00
_cell.angle_beta   90.00
_cell.angle_gamma   90.00
#
_symmetry.space_group_name_H-M   'P 1'
#
loop_
_entity.id
_entity.type
_entity.pdbx_description
1 polymer ?
#
loop_
_entity_poly.entity_id
_entity_poly.type
_entity_poly.pdbx_seq_one_letter_code
_entity_poly.pdbx_strand_id
1 'polypeptide(L)'
;KLNAVRSYVEGSSSYKVVAEREGIRNCSQLKVWVKKWKNGEAFDERKNSVPNPLKGRPRTAFGSVEEERDYLQAQVDYLKKRYPNLVKEKR
;
A
#
# COMPACT_ATOMS: atom_id res chain seq x y z
N LYS A 1 17.69 6.72 -12.94
CA LYS A 1 18.21 5.80 -11.88
C LYS A 1 19.65 5.38 -12.15
N LEU A 2 19.95 4.72 -13.29
CA LEU A 2 21.32 4.32 -13.65
C LEU A 2 22.28 5.50 -13.78
N ASN A 3 21.84 6.61 -14.38
CA ASN A 3 22.66 7.83 -14.49
C ASN A 3 23.12 8.35 -13.12
N ALA A 4 22.20 8.50 -12.17
CA ALA A 4 22.54 8.91 -10.80
C ALA A 4 23.49 7.94 -10.09
N VAL A 5 23.34 6.63 -10.31
CA VAL A 5 24.26 5.62 -9.76
C VAL A 5 25.64 5.73 -10.40
N ARG A 6 25.73 5.87 -11.73
CA ARG A 6 27.01 6.08 -12.45
C ARG A 6 27.69 7.37 -12.02
N SER A 7 26.95 8.47 -11.94
CA SER A 7 27.46 9.76 -11.46
C SER A 7 28.05 9.68 -10.05
N TYR A 8 27.47 8.86 -9.17
CA TYR A 8 28.04 8.58 -7.85
C TYR A 8 29.28 7.67 -7.90
N VAL A 9 29.29 6.64 -8.75
CA VAL A 9 30.40 5.68 -8.84
C VAL A 9 31.62 6.28 -9.53
N GLU A 10 31.40 7.12 -10.54
CA GLU A 10 32.44 7.80 -11.33
C GLU A 10 32.93 9.10 -10.67
N GLY A 11 32.11 9.71 -9.80
CA GLY A 11 32.44 10.95 -9.10
C GLY A 11 32.94 10.76 -7.67
N SER A 12 33.73 11.71 -7.16
CA SER A 12 34.07 11.79 -5.71
C SER A 12 33.02 12.56 -4.88
N SER A 13 31.82 12.76 -5.42
CA SER A 13 30.77 13.56 -4.78
C SER A 13 29.98 12.76 -3.75
N SER A 14 29.55 13.41 -2.68
CA SER A 14 28.71 12.77 -1.67
C SER A 14 27.31 12.41 -2.21
N TYR A 15 26.67 11.42 -1.59
CA TYR A 15 25.29 11.03 -1.92
C TYR A 15 24.30 12.19 -1.93
N LYS A 16 24.48 13.19 -1.06
CA LYS A 16 23.58 14.34 -0.96
C LYS A 16 23.71 15.23 -2.19
N VAL A 17 24.95 15.55 -2.59
CA VAL A 17 25.25 16.39 -3.74
C VAL A 17 24.76 15.74 -5.04
N VAL A 18 25.01 14.43 -5.20
CA VAL A 18 24.53 13.70 -6.39
C VAL A 18 23.00 13.62 -6.42
N ALA A 19 22.35 13.42 -5.27
CA ALA A 19 20.89 13.40 -5.19
C ALA A 19 20.27 14.76 -5.54
N GLU A 20 20.81 15.87 -5.04
CA GLU A 20 20.34 17.22 -5.37
C GLU A 20 20.53 17.52 -6.86
N ARG A 21 21.68 17.19 -7.43
CA ARG A 21 21.98 17.38 -8.87
C ARG A 21 21.04 16.59 -9.78
N GLU A 22 20.72 15.34 -9.40
CA GLU A 22 19.86 14.44 -10.18
C GLU A 22 18.37 14.58 -9.83
N GLY A 23 17.99 15.56 -9.01
CA GLY A 23 16.59 15.82 -8.63
C GLY A 23 15.95 14.73 -7.75
N ILE A 24 16.76 13.94 -7.04
CA ILE A 24 16.31 12.88 -6.15
C ILE A 24 15.95 13.49 -4.79
N ARG A 25 14.65 13.46 -4.45
CA ARG A 25 14.11 14.03 -3.19
C ARG A 25 14.82 13.54 -1.92
N ASN A 26 15.33 12.31 -1.91
CA ASN A 26 15.99 11.72 -0.74
C ASN A 26 17.28 10.98 -1.14
N CYS A 27 18.42 11.38 -0.58
CA CYS A 27 19.71 10.74 -0.84
C CYS A 27 19.77 9.27 -0.40
N SER A 28 18.94 8.86 0.57
CA SER A 28 18.80 7.45 0.97
C SER A 28 18.27 6.58 -0.18
N GLN A 29 17.47 7.15 -1.09
CA GLN A 29 17.00 6.43 -2.27
C GLN A 29 18.15 6.14 -3.24
N LEU A 30 19.07 7.10 -3.41
CA LEU A 30 20.30 6.90 -4.18
C LEU A 30 21.21 5.84 -3.53
N LYS A 31 21.35 5.83 -2.20
CA LYS A 31 22.11 4.79 -1.48
C LYS A 31 21.57 3.39 -1.74
N VAL A 32 20.25 3.21 -1.69
CA VAL A 32 19.60 1.92 -1.99
C VAL A 32 19.86 1.51 -3.43
N TRP A 33 19.77 2.44 -4.39
CA TRP A 33 20.08 2.14 -5.78
C TRP A 33 21.54 1.73 -5.98
N VAL A 34 22.51 2.46 -5.41
CA VAL A 34 23.93 2.09 -5.51
C VAL A 34 24.18 0.71 -4.91
N LYS A 35 23.58 0.39 -3.75
CA LYS A 35 23.70 -0.94 -3.13
C LYS A 35 23.16 -2.04 -4.05
N LYS A 36 21.96 -1.85 -4.60
CA LYS A 36 21.34 -2.83 -5.52
C LYS A 36 22.16 -3.02 -6.80
N TRP A 37 22.64 -1.93 -7.38
CA TRP A 37 23.49 -1.98 -8.57
C TRP A 37 24.79 -2.75 -8.32
N LYS A 38 25.44 -2.53 -7.16
CA LYS A 38 26.63 -3.30 -6.76
C LYS A 38 26.36 -4.78 -6.57
N ASN A 39 25.17 -5.13 -6.08
CA ASN A 39 24.73 -6.51 -5.90
C ASN A 39 24.23 -7.17 -7.20
N GLY A 40 24.16 -6.44 -8.32
CA GLY A 40 23.52 -6.94 -9.55
C GLY A 40 21.99 -7.11 -9.44
N GLU A 41 21.37 -6.52 -8.41
CA GLU A 41 19.93 -6.57 -8.18
C GLU A 41 19.20 -5.53 -9.03
N ALA A 42 18.02 -5.90 -9.53
CA ALA A 42 17.12 -4.94 -10.17
C ALA A 42 16.70 -3.84 -9.17
N PHE A 43 16.61 -2.58 -9.64
CA PHE A 43 16.06 -1.51 -8.83
C PHE A 43 14.61 -1.85 -8.46
N ASP A 44 14.20 -1.53 -7.23
CA ASP A 44 12.84 -1.80 -6.77
C ASP A 44 11.83 -1.09 -7.68
N GLU A 45 11.26 -1.85 -8.61
CA GLU A 45 9.95 -1.61 -9.15
C GLU A 45 9.04 -2.14 -8.06
N ARG A 46 8.47 -1.24 -7.26
CA ARG A 46 7.47 -1.57 -6.23
C ARG A 46 6.66 -2.72 -6.78
N LYS A 47 6.77 -3.91 -6.17
CA LYS A 47 6.07 -5.12 -6.61
C LYS A 47 4.56 -4.84 -6.55
N ASN A 48 4.02 -4.24 -7.60
CA ASN A 48 2.61 -4.25 -7.93
C ASN A 48 2.15 -5.70 -8.22
N SER A 49 3.08 -6.65 -8.22
CA SER A 49 2.93 -8.06 -8.56
C SER A 49 2.64 -8.97 -7.36
N VAL A 50 2.69 -8.49 -6.10
CA VAL A 50 2.13 -9.32 -5.01
C VAL A 50 0.61 -9.19 -5.10
N PRO A 51 -0.12 -10.26 -5.46
CA PRO A 51 -1.57 -10.20 -5.50
C PRO A 51 -2.02 -10.00 -4.05
N ASN A 52 -2.46 -8.79 -3.71
CA ASN A 52 -3.18 -8.60 -2.47
C ASN A 52 -4.53 -9.32 -2.66
N PRO A 53 -4.89 -10.31 -1.82
CA PRO A 53 -6.16 -11.02 -1.93
C PRO A 53 -7.39 -10.09 -1.85
N LEU A 54 -7.19 -8.87 -1.35
CA LEU A 54 -8.19 -7.83 -1.22
C LEU A 54 -8.13 -6.78 -2.35
N LYS A 55 -7.18 -6.88 -3.28
CA LYS A 55 -7.09 -6.00 -4.46
C LYS A 55 -8.30 -6.26 -5.35
N GLY A 56 -9.13 -5.24 -5.56
CA GLY A 56 -10.34 -5.36 -6.38
C GLY A 56 -11.53 -5.99 -5.65
N ARG A 57 -11.40 -6.33 -4.36
CA ARG A 57 -12.58 -6.67 -3.54
C ARG A 57 -13.51 -5.45 -3.54
N PRO A 58 -14.74 -5.54 -4.07
CA PRO A 58 -15.66 -4.44 -4.01
C PRO A 58 -15.86 -4.08 -2.54
N ARG A 59 -15.66 -2.81 -2.19
CA ARG A 59 -16.25 -2.27 -0.96
C ARG A 59 -17.75 -2.52 -1.09
N THR A 60 -18.44 -2.89 -0.01
CA THR A 60 -19.90 -3.08 -0.03
C THR A 60 -20.53 -1.77 -0.52
N ALA A 61 -20.82 -1.74 -1.81
CA ALA A 61 -21.45 -0.65 -2.51
C ALA A 61 -22.74 -1.26 -3.02
N PHE A 62 -23.85 -0.84 -2.43
CA PHE A 62 -25.17 -1.33 -2.78
C PHE A 62 -25.60 -0.63 -4.09
N GLY A 63 -26.23 -1.37 -4.99
CA GLY A 63 -26.77 -0.85 -6.24
C GLY A 63 -28.03 -0.01 -6.02
N SER A 64 -28.69 -0.14 -4.86
CA SER A 64 -29.84 0.68 -4.47
C SER A 64 -29.98 0.80 -2.95
N VAL A 65 -30.85 1.72 -2.50
CA VAL A 65 -31.14 1.94 -1.08
C VAL A 65 -31.91 0.76 -0.47
N GLU A 66 -32.74 0.09 -1.27
CA GLU A 66 -33.48 -1.11 -0.86
C GLU A 66 -32.51 -2.28 -0.58
N GLU A 67 -31.49 -2.46 -1.42
CA GLU A 67 -30.46 -3.48 -1.21
C GLU A 67 -29.66 -3.21 0.07
N GLU A 68 -29.31 -1.95 0.33
CA GLU A 68 -28.66 -1.56 1.58
C GLU A 68 -29.55 -1.84 2.80
N ARG A 69 -30.84 -1.47 2.73
CA ARG A 69 -31.81 -1.73 3.80
C ARG A 69 -31.92 -3.23 4.09
N ASP A 70 -32.09 -4.05 3.05
CA ASP A 70 -32.27 -5.49 3.21
C ASP A 70 -31.01 -6.15 3.75
N TYR A 71 -29.84 -5.69 3.32
CA TYR A 71 -28.56 -6.13 3.86
C TYR A 71 -28.38 -5.77 5.34
N LEU A 72 -28.71 -4.54 5.74
CA LEU A 72 -28.64 -4.11 7.13
C LEU A 72 -29.65 -4.86 8.00
N GLN A 73 -30.86 -5.08 7.50
CA GLN A 73 -31.89 -5.86 8.18
C GLN A 73 -31.42 -7.30 8.43
N ALA A 74 -30.84 -7.96 7.42
CA ALA A 74 -30.29 -9.30 7.54
C ALA A 74 -29.15 -9.37 8.58
N GLN A 75 -28.28 -8.36 8.64
CA GLN A 75 -27.25 -8.29 9.68
C GLN A 75 -27.84 -8.15 11.09
N VAL A 76 -28.84 -7.28 11.25
CA VAL A 76 -29.53 -7.09 12.53
C VAL A 76 -30.19 -8.39 12.98
N ASP A 77 -30.89 -9.09 12.08
CA ASP A 77 -31.57 -10.34 12.41
C ASP A 77 -30.59 -11.47 12.74
N TYR A 78 -29.47 -11.55 12.02
CA TYR A 78 -28.37 -12.47 12.36
C TYR A 78 -27.83 -12.22 13.77
N LEU A 79 -27.57 -10.95 14.12
CA LEU A 79 -27.06 -10.59 15.44
C LEU A 79 -28.09 -10.87 16.54
N LYS A 80 -29.37 -10.55 16.32
CA LYS A 80 -30.46 -10.88 17.26
C LYS A 80 -30.56 -12.39 17.50
N LYS A 81 -30.46 -13.20 16.44
CA LYS A 81 -30.48 -14.67 16.54
C LYS A 81 -29.28 -15.22 17.28
N ARG A 82 -28.08 -14.66 17.05
CA ARG A 82 -26.84 -15.10 17.69
C ARG A 82 -26.76 -14.67 19.16
N TYR A 83 -27.33 -13.51 19.50
CA TYR A 83 -27.24 -12.90 20.81
C TYR A 83 -28.61 -12.52 21.38
N PRO A 84 -29.47 -13.51 21.68
CA PRO A 84 -30.80 -13.24 22.25
C PRO A 84 -30.74 -12.57 23.63
N ASN A 85 -29.60 -12.67 24.31
CA ASN A 85 -29.31 -12.04 25.60
C ASN A 85 -29.03 -10.53 25.50
N LEU A 86 -28.58 -10.02 24.34
CA LEU A 86 -28.34 -8.58 24.13
C LEU A 86 -29.64 -7.80 23.85
N VAL A 87 -30.72 -8.48 23.42
CA VAL A 87 -32.01 -7.86 23.05
C VAL A 87 -32.91 -7.63 24.27
N LYS A 88 -32.55 -8.15 25.45
CA LYS A 88 -33.29 -7.87 26.68
C LYS A 88 -33.03 -6.42 27.09
N GLU A 89 -33.95 -5.52 26.76
CA GLU A 89 -33.97 -4.17 27.32
C GLU A 89 -33.84 -4.25 28.84
N LYS A 90 -32.99 -3.38 29.41
CA LYS A 90 -32.96 -3.17 30.86
C LYS A 90 -34.38 -2.77 31.27
N ARG A 91 -35.00 -3.61 32.12
CA ARG A 91 -36.28 -3.33 32.78
C ARG A 91 -36.23 -2.00 33.53
#